data_AF-S4XDM5-F1
#
_entry.id   AF-S4XDM5-F1
#
_cell.length_a   1.000
_cell.length_b   1.000
_cell.length_c   1.000
_cell.angle_alpha   90.00
_cell.angle_beta   90.00
_cell.angle_gamma   90.00
#
_symmetry.space_group_name_H-M   'P 1'
#
loop_
_entity.id
_entity.type
_entity.pdbx_description
1 polymer ?
#
loop_
_entity_poly.entity_id
_entity_poly.type
_entity_poly.pdbx_seq_one_letter_code
_entity_poly.pdbx_strand_id
1 'polypeptide(L)'
;MSVSDEDFEIMSRQLGRKIRGAVEVSYRTPDGQPAVVKTTPKLPDGTPFPTLYYLTDPRLTAEASRLEVAGVMRTMQERLGTDEALAADYRAAHEHYLAERNAMEDLGTDFSGGGMPDRVKCLHVLIAYALAEGPDRVQLGTEAVALAAAHTPKLSGTAIPADWPTPESLGTSLEAAMAE
;
A
#
# COMPACT_ATOMS: atom_id res chain seq x y z
N MET A 1 -12.52 -10.71 5.54
CA MET A 1 -12.59 -12.07 6.13
C MET A 1 -11.74 -12.12 7.39
N SER A 2 -12.16 -12.81 8.46
CA SER A 2 -11.36 -12.97 9.69
C SER A 2 -10.04 -13.69 9.41
N VAL A 3 -8.95 -13.25 10.05
CA VAL A 3 -7.61 -13.84 9.91
C VAL A 3 -7.58 -15.23 10.55
N SER A 4 -7.18 -16.26 9.80
CA SER A 4 -7.02 -17.63 10.32
C SER A 4 -5.69 -17.82 11.06
N ASP A 5 -5.56 -18.88 11.86
CA ASP A 5 -4.28 -19.24 12.48
C ASP A 5 -3.18 -19.51 11.42
N GLU A 6 -3.56 -20.12 10.29
CA GLU A 6 -2.66 -20.35 9.16
C GLU A 6 -2.18 -19.01 8.55
N ASP A 7 -3.07 -18.03 8.41
CA ASP A 7 -2.70 -16.70 7.94
C ASP A 7 -1.71 -16.04 8.91
N PHE A 8 -1.97 -16.12 10.22
CA PHE A 8 -1.05 -15.59 11.25
C PHE A 8 0.35 -16.21 11.16
N GLU A 9 0.43 -17.53 10.94
CA GLU A 9 1.69 -18.22 10.76
C GLU A 9 2.42 -17.80 9.48
N ILE A 10 1.72 -17.76 8.34
CA ILE A 10 2.31 -17.35 7.06
C ILE A 10 2.88 -15.95 7.16
N MET A 11 2.08 -14.99 7.64
CA MET A 11 2.51 -13.60 7.72
C MET A 11 3.63 -13.40 8.75
N SER A 12 3.63 -14.16 9.84
CA SER A 12 4.73 -14.11 10.81
C SER A 12 6.05 -14.62 10.19
N ARG A 13 5.98 -15.65 9.34
CA ARG A 13 7.15 -16.12 8.56
C ARG A 13 7.58 -15.07 7.53
N GLN A 14 6.65 -14.50 6.79
CA GLN A 14 6.92 -13.45 5.80
C GLN A 14 7.64 -12.24 6.41
N LEU A 15 7.19 -11.79 7.58
CA LEU A 15 7.76 -10.66 8.31
C LEU A 15 9.03 -11.00 9.11
N GLY A 16 9.37 -12.28 9.25
CA GLY A 16 10.45 -12.74 10.13
C GLY A 16 10.21 -12.49 11.64
N ARG A 17 8.98 -12.16 12.03
CA ARG A 17 8.57 -11.86 13.41
C ARG A 17 7.07 -12.08 13.57
N LYS A 18 6.60 -12.28 14.81
CA LYS A 18 5.17 -12.39 15.10
C LYS A 18 4.41 -11.14 14.63
N ILE A 19 3.40 -11.33 13.79
CA ILE A 19 2.52 -10.23 13.37
C ILE A 19 1.66 -9.73 14.55
N ARG A 20 1.41 -8.42 14.59
CA ARG A 20 0.63 -7.77 15.65
C ARG A 20 -0.49 -6.96 15.02
N GLY A 21 -1.64 -6.93 15.68
CA GLY A 21 -2.76 -6.06 15.33
C GLY A 21 -3.54 -6.46 14.07
N ALA A 22 -3.22 -7.55 13.38
CA ALA A 22 -3.97 -7.97 12.19
C ALA A 22 -5.41 -8.37 12.56
N VAL A 23 -6.39 -7.75 11.89
CA VAL A 23 -7.83 -8.04 12.08
C VAL A 23 -8.48 -8.65 10.84
N GLU A 24 -7.90 -8.42 9.67
CA GLU A 24 -8.40 -8.92 8.39
C GLU A 24 -7.25 -9.07 7.40
N VAL A 25 -7.31 -10.11 6.56
CA VAL A 25 -6.50 -10.20 5.33
C VAL A 25 -7.23 -9.43 4.24
N SER A 26 -6.77 -8.21 3.94
CA SER A 26 -7.39 -7.31 2.96
C SER A 26 -7.04 -7.66 1.53
N TYR A 27 -5.92 -8.34 1.31
CA TYR A 27 -5.52 -8.80 -0.01
C TYR A 27 -4.79 -10.14 0.09
N ARG A 28 -5.25 -11.07 -0.75
CA ARG A 28 -4.55 -12.31 -1.06
C ARG A 28 -4.00 -12.23 -2.46
N THR A 29 -2.76 -12.68 -2.62
CA THR A 29 -2.13 -12.79 -3.94
C THR A 29 -2.87 -13.80 -4.82
N PRO A 30 -2.74 -13.71 -6.16
CA PRO A 30 -3.26 -14.72 -7.08
C PRO A 30 -2.84 -16.17 -6.75
N ASP A 31 -1.65 -16.35 -6.17
CA ASP A 31 -1.16 -17.67 -5.71
C ASP A 31 -1.57 -18.04 -4.27
N GLY A 32 -2.53 -17.30 -3.69
CA GLY A 32 -3.24 -17.66 -2.47
C GLY A 32 -2.60 -17.21 -1.16
N GLN A 33 -1.48 -16.47 -1.19
CA GLN A 33 -0.79 -16.01 0.00
C GLN A 33 -1.44 -14.74 0.58
N PRO A 34 -1.58 -14.60 1.91
CA PRO A 34 -1.90 -13.31 2.50
C PRO A 34 -0.76 -12.32 2.21
N ALA A 35 -1.11 -11.15 1.69
CA ALA A 35 -0.13 -10.15 1.27
C ALA A 35 -0.37 -8.77 1.88
N VAL A 36 -1.61 -8.43 2.21
CA VAL A 36 -1.95 -7.21 2.94
C VAL A 36 -2.91 -7.53 4.06
N VAL A 37 -2.69 -6.94 5.23
CA VAL A 37 -3.63 -6.97 6.34
C VAL A 37 -4.16 -5.60 6.70
N LYS A 38 -5.42 -5.56 7.15
CA LYS A 38 -5.97 -4.45 7.93
C LYS A 38 -5.56 -4.64 9.39
N THR A 39 -5.09 -3.58 10.04
CA THR A 39 -4.58 -3.62 11.42
C THR A 39 -5.46 -2.82 12.38
N THR A 40 -5.40 -3.14 13.67
CA THR A 40 -6.00 -2.32 14.72
C THR A 40 -5.34 -0.93 14.78
N PRO A 41 -6.09 0.16 14.99
CA PRO A 41 -5.52 1.50 15.12
C PRO A 41 -4.50 1.66 16.26
N LYS A 42 -4.59 0.81 17.29
CA LYS A 42 -3.65 0.74 18.42
C LYS A 42 -3.13 -0.67 18.64
N LEU A 43 -1.89 -0.76 19.15
CA LEU A 43 -1.34 -1.97 19.77
C LEU A 43 -1.99 -2.20 21.15
N PRO A 44 -1.84 -3.41 21.73
CA PRO A 44 -2.39 -3.71 23.06
C PRO A 44 -1.89 -2.79 24.19
N ASP A 45 -0.74 -2.14 24.02
CA ASP A 45 -0.18 -1.16 24.95
C ASP A 45 -0.70 0.27 24.73
N GLY A 46 -1.64 0.45 23.79
CA GLY A 46 -2.24 1.74 23.44
C GLY A 46 -1.45 2.55 22.40
N THR A 47 -0.26 2.10 21.99
CA THR A 47 0.55 2.78 20.97
C THR A 47 -0.17 2.78 19.63
N PRO A 48 -0.34 3.92 18.94
CA PRO A 48 -0.90 3.94 17.59
C PRO A 48 -0.12 3.03 16.64
N PHE A 49 -0.82 2.19 15.89
CA PHE A 49 -0.19 1.37 14.87
C PHE A 49 0.19 2.26 13.67
N PRO A 50 1.38 2.09 13.08
CA PRO A 50 1.90 3.03 12.08
C PRO A 50 1.14 3.09 10.74
N THR A 51 0.34 2.07 10.43
CA THR A 51 -0.44 1.98 9.17
C THR A 51 -1.66 1.07 9.34
N LEU A 52 -2.78 1.39 8.67
CA LEU A 52 -4.01 0.62 8.61
C LEU A 52 -3.84 -0.59 7.69
N TYR A 53 -3.22 -0.41 6.53
CA TYR A 53 -2.89 -1.49 5.60
C TYR A 53 -1.40 -1.80 5.69
N TYR A 54 -1.07 -3.04 6.04
CA TYR A 54 0.32 -3.48 6.20
C TYR A 54 0.67 -4.56 5.17
N LEU A 55 1.67 -4.26 4.33
CA LEU A 55 2.22 -5.17 3.35
C LEU A 55 3.08 -6.25 4.04
N THR A 56 2.78 -7.51 3.81
CA THR A 56 3.51 -8.64 4.40
C THR A 56 4.22 -9.50 3.36
N ASP A 57 3.71 -9.60 2.12
CA ASP A 57 4.34 -10.46 1.10
C ASP A 57 5.78 -9.98 0.80
N PRO A 58 6.78 -10.88 0.90
CA PRO A 58 8.18 -10.51 0.76
C PRO A 58 8.56 -10.10 -0.66
N ARG A 59 7.84 -10.59 -1.68
CA ARG A 59 8.08 -10.21 -3.09
C ARG A 59 7.66 -8.77 -3.31
N LEU A 60 6.47 -8.41 -2.83
CA LEU A 60 5.93 -7.05 -2.92
C LEU A 60 6.74 -6.07 -2.06
N THR A 61 7.14 -6.47 -0.86
CA THR A 61 7.98 -5.66 0.04
C THR A 61 9.35 -5.37 -0.58
N ALA A 62 10.00 -6.39 -1.14
CA ALA A 62 11.28 -6.22 -1.83
C ALA A 62 11.13 -5.29 -3.04
N GLU A 63 10.03 -5.40 -3.78
CA GLU A 63 9.79 -4.57 -4.94
C GLU A 63 9.47 -3.11 -4.59
N ALA A 64 8.65 -2.88 -3.58
CA ALA A 64 8.41 -1.54 -3.03
C ALA A 64 9.73 -0.88 -2.66
N SER A 65 10.62 -1.60 -1.96
CA SER A 65 11.95 -1.11 -1.60
C SER A 65 12.81 -0.76 -2.82
N ARG A 66 12.78 -1.56 -3.90
CA ARG A 66 13.52 -1.27 -5.14
C ARG A 66 13.03 0.01 -5.79
N LEU A 67 11.72 0.19 -5.90
CA LEU A 67 11.11 1.39 -6.48
C LEU A 67 11.39 2.64 -5.64
N GLU A 68 11.37 2.52 -4.31
CA GLU A 68 11.74 3.62 -3.41
C GLU A 68 13.20 4.06 -3.62
N VAL A 69 14.14 3.11 -3.70
CA VAL A 69 15.56 3.38 -3.99
C VAL A 69 15.75 3.98 -5.38
N ALA A 70 14.94 3.57 -6.35
CA ALA A 70 14.97 4.10 -7.71
C ALA A 70 14.40 5.51 -7.87
N GLY A 71 13.97 6.16 -6.78
CA GLY A 71 13.51 7.56 -6.81
C GLY A 71 12.04 7.75 -7.14
N VAL A 72 11.24 6.69 -7.28
CA VAL A 72 9.81 6.79 -7.64
C VAL A 72 9.04 7.69 -6.67
N MET A 73 9.35 7.63 -5.37
CA MET A 73 8.72 8.51 -4.37
C MET A 73 9.01 10.00 -4.61
N ARG A 74 10.21 10.34 -5.12
CA ARG A 74 10.58 11.74 -5.43
C ARG A 74 9.72 12.26 -6.58
N THR A 75 9.67 11.50 -7.68
CA THR A 75 8.83 11.83 -8.84
C THR A 75 7.36 11.98 -8.47
N MET A 76 6.83 11.05 -7.66
CA MET A 76 5.46 11.14 -7.16
C MET A 76 5.24 12.38 -6.28
N GLN A 77 6.22 12.75 -5.44
CA GLN A 77 6.13 13.92 -4.58
C GLN A 77 6.13 15.24 -5.37
N GLU A 78 6.91 15.32 -6.44
CA GLU A 78 6.95 16.48 -7.34
C GLU A 78 5.63 16.66 -8.08
N ARG A 79 5.08 15.55 -8.61
CA ARG A 79 3.74 15.54 -9.23
C ARG A 79 2.66 15.94 -8.23
N LEU A 80 2.70 15.42 -7.00
CA LEU A 80 1.72 15.77 -5.96
C LEU A 80 1.72 17.27 -5.65
N GLY A 81 2.86 17.95 -5.77
CA GLY A 81 2.98 19.39 -5.54
C GLY A 81 2.54 20.28 -6.70
N THR A 82 2.26 19.71 -7.88
CA THR A 82 2.01 20.48 -9.12
C THR A 82 0.72 20.09 -9.84
N ASP A 83 0.24 18.86 -9.66
CA ASP A 83 -1.00 18.35 -10.24
C ASP A 83 -2.16 18.45 -9.23
N GLU A 84 -3.05 19.41 -9.45
CA GLU A 84 -4.20 19.66 -8.58
C GLU A 84 -5.19 18.48 -8.55
N ALA A 85 -5.33 17.73 -9.64
CA ALA A 85 -6.22 16.57 -9.71
C ALA A 85 -5.66 15.41 -8.89
N LEU A 86 -4.35 15.15 -9.01
CA LEU A 86 -3.65 14.16 -8.20
C LEU A 86 -3.69 14.51 -6.70
N ALA A 87 -3.52 15.78 -6.35
CA ALA A 87 -3.62 16.25 -4.97
C ALA A 87 -5.05 16.08 -4.40
N ALA A 88 -6.08 16.26 -5.23
CA ALA A 88 -7.46 16.01 -4.85
C ALA A 88 -7.75 14.51 -4.64
N ASP A 89 -7.29 13.64 -5.56
CA ASP A 89 -7.37 12.18 -5.42
C ASP A 89 -6.72 11.71 -4.12
N TYR A 90 -5.48 12.14 -3.87
CA TYR A 90 -4.71 11.71 -2.72
C TYR A 90 -5.28 12.22 -1.39
N ARG A 91 -5.93 13.39 -1.39
CA ARG A 91 -6.70 13.90 -0.25
C ARG A 91 -7.96 13.07 0.00
N ALA A 92 -8.72 12.74 -1.04
CA ALA A 92 -9.89 11.87 -0.92
C ALA A 92 -9.51 10.47 -0.42
N ALA A 93 -8.37 9.93 -0.89
CA ALA A 93 -7.80 8.70 -0.37
C ALA A 93 -7.42 8.83 1.11
N HIS A 94 -6.85 9.96 1.53
CA HIS A 94 -6.53 10.18 2.94
C HIS A 94 -7.78 10.24 3.83
N GLU A 95 -8.82 10.96 3.41
CA GLU A 95 -10.09 11.06 4.12
C GLU A 95 -10.75 9.69 4.26
N HIS A 96 -10.75 8.89 3.19
CA HIS A 96 -11.26 7.52 3.24
C HIS A 96 -10.44 6.65 4.19
N TYR A 97 -9.11 6.71 4.14
CA TYR A 97 -8.23 5.98 5.05
C TYR A 97 -8.52 6.31 6.52
N LEU A 98 -8.73 7.59 6.85
CA LEU A 98 -9.09 8.02 8.20
C LEU A 98 -10.47 7.52 8.60
N ALA A 99 -11.45 7.58 7.70
CA ALA A 99 -12.79 7.05 7.95
C ALA A 99 -12.76 5.55 8.25
N GLU A 100 -12.05 4.75 7.44
CA GLU A 100 -11.90 3.31 7.65
C GLU A 100 -11.22 2.99 8.98
N ARG A 101 -10.15 3.71 9.33
CA ARG A 101 -9.48 3.54 10.64
C ARG A 101 -10.42 3.92 11.79
N ASN A 102 -11.08 5.06 11.70
CA ASN A 102 -11.91 5.60 12.78
C ASN A 102 -13.21 4.80 12.97
N ALA A 103 -13.68 4.09 11.95
CA ALA A 103 -14.77 3.12 12.08
C ALA A 103 -14.40 1.95 13.01
N MET A 104 -13.11 1.62 13.14
CA MET A 104 -12.62 0.64 14.10
C MET A 104 -12.38 1.26 15.49
N GLU A 105 -11.63 2.36 15.53
CA GLU A 105 -11.37 3.13 16.73
C GLU A 105 -10.90 4.54 16.35
N ASP A 106 -11.62 5.57 16.82
CA ASP A 106 -11.22 6.96 16.61
C ASP A 106 -10.03 7.32 17.52
N LEU A 107 -8.93 7.74 16.90
CA LEU A 107 -7.72 8.19 17.59
C LEU A 107 -7.76 9.65 18.01
N GLY A 108 -8.79 10.42 17.62
CA GLY A 108 -8.90 11.86 17.88
C GLY A 108 -7.87 12.70 17.11
N THR A 109 -7.37 12.18 15.98
CA THR A 109 -6.37 12.84 15.15
C THR A 109 -6.58 12.52 13.67
N ASP A 110 -6.27 13.47 12.80
CA ASP A 110 -6.16 13.30 11.35
C ASP A 110 -4.78 12.76 10.91
N PHE A 111 -3.85 12.54 11.85
CA PHE A 111 -2.55 11.97 11.55
C PHE A 111 -2.68 10.50 11.15
N SER A 112 -2.25 10.14 9.94
CA SER A 112 -2.30 8.78 9.41
C SER A 112 -0.92 8.13 9.22
N GLY A 113 0.13 8.71 9.82
CA GLY A 113 1.52 8.31 9.59
C GLY A 113 2.02 8.67 8.19
N GLY A 114 3.33 8.74 7.98
CA GLY A 114 3.94 8.72 6.63
C GLY A 114 3.60 9.85 5.65
N GLY A 115 2.82 10.87 6.01
CA GLY A 115 2.81 12.15 5.30
C GLY A 115 1.56 12.51 4.49
N MET A 116 0.54 11.67 4.36
CA MET A 116 -0.72 12.06 3.72
C MET A 116 -1.37 13.27 4.44
N PRO A 117 -2.06 14.18 3.72
CA PRO A 117 -2.26 14.17 2.26
C PRO A 117 -1.19 14.97 1.49
N ASP A 118 -0.24 15.62 2.15
CA ASP A 118 0.66 16.57 1.45
C ASP A 118 2.01 15.94 1.07
N ARG A 119 2.34 14.80 1.66
CA ARG A 119 3.56 14.02 1.39
C ARG A 119 3.25 12.59 1.00
N VAL A 120 4.03 12.09 0.05
CA VAL A 120 3.93 10.72 -0.44
C VAL A 120 4.38 9.76 0.66
N LYS A 121 3.47 8.86 1.07
CA LYS A 121 3.77 7.74 1.96
C LYS A 121 4.73 6.77 1.28
N CYS A 122 5.43 5.96 2.07
CA CYS A 122 6.27 4.89 1.52
C CYS A 122 5.44 3.98 0.59
N LEU A 123 6.08 3.49 -0.47
CA LEU A 123 5.42 2.66 -1.49
C LEU A 123 4.91 1.35 -0.90
N HIS A 124 5.52 0.87 0.17
CA HIS A 124 5.01 -0.26 0.95
C HIS A 124 3.54 -0.05 1.38
N VAL A 125 3.22 1.15 1.88
CA VAL A 125 1.86 1.49 2.33
C VAL A 125 0.95 1.78 1.15
N LEU A 126 1.44 2.47 0.11
CA LEU A 126 0.60 2.79 -1.06
C LEU A 126 0.25 1.54 -1.88
N ILE A 127 1.19 0.61 -2.05
CA ILE A 127 0.94 -0.71 -2.66
C ILE A 127 -0.05 -1.50 -1.82
N ALA A 128 0.14 -1.55 -0.49
CA ALA A 128 -0.80 -2.23 0.39
C ALA A 128 -2.21 -1.64 0.29
N TYR A 129 -2.31 -0.31 0.27
CA TYR A 129 -3.59 0.39 0.25
C TYR A 129 -4.34 0.16 -1.07
N ALA A 130 -3.66 0.29 -2.22
CA ALA A 130 -4.28 0.04 -3.52
C ALA A 130 -4.69 -1.43 -3.68
N LEU A 131 -3.86 -2.40 -3.28
CA LEU A 131 -4.22 -3.82 -3.36
C LEU A 131 -5.39 -4.20 -2.44
N ALA A 132 -5.53 -3.52 -1.30
CA ALA A 132 -6.62 -3.77 -0.35
C ALA A 132 -7.97 -3.18 -0.80
N GLU A 133 -7.96 -1.97 -1.38
CA GLU A 133 -9.19 -1.22 -1.69
C GLU A 133 -9.51 -1.13 -3.19
N GLY A 134 -8.61 -1.63 -4.04
CA GLY A 134 -8.73 -1.62 -5.48
C GLY A 134 -8.02 -0.44 -6.18
N PRO A 135 -7.89 -0.52 -7.51
CA PRO A 135 -7.07 0.41 -8.30
C PRO A 135 -7.64 1.83 -8.38
N ASP A 136 -8.90 2.06 -8.03
CA ASP A 136 -9.54 3.37 -8.10
C ASP A 136 -9.45 4.15 -6.78
N ARG A 137 -8.84 3.58 -5.72
CA ARG A 137 -8.85 4.21 -4.39
C ARG A 137 -7.77 5.27 -4.21
N VAL A 138 -6.55 4.99 -4.65
CA VAL A 138 -5.39 5.85 -4.44
C VAL A 138 -4.50 5.79 -5.66
N GLN A 139 -4.54 6.83 -6.49
CA GLN A 139 -3.89 6.80 -7.80
C GLN A 139 -2.39 6.47 -7.68
N LEU A 140 -1.67 7.11 -6.75
CA LEU A 140 -0.24 6.82 -6.53
C LEU A 140 0.04 5.38 -6.09
N GLY A 141 -0.87 4.75 -5.34
CA GLY A 141 -0.73 3.33 -4.98
C GLY A 141 -0.97 2.42 -6.17
N THR A 142 -1.95 2.75 -7.01
CA THR A 142 -2.24 2.01 -8.24
C THR A 142 -1.08 2.07 -9.22
N GLU A 143 -0.51 3.26 -9.40
CA GLU A 143 0.72 3.46 -10.16
C GLU A 143 1.89 2.66 -9.56
N ALA A 144 2.06 2.66 -8.24
CA ALA A 144 3.13 1.88 -7.59
C ALA A 144 3.00 0.37 -7.82
N VAL A 145 1.80 -0.19 -7.78
CA VAL A 145 1.54 -1.60 -8.11
C VAL A 145 1.80 -1.87 -9.59
N ALA A 146 1.39 -0.97 -10.48
CA ALA A 146 1.64 -1.07 -11.92
C ALA A 146 3.13 -1.05 -12.24
N LEU A 147 3.89 -0.15 -11.60
CA LEU A 147 5.35 -0.05 -11.74
C LEU A 147 6.04 -1.30 -11.19
N ALA A 148 5.57 -1.86 -10.07
CA ALA A 148 6.09 -3.12 -9.53
C ALA A 148 5.90 -4.29 -10.51
N ALA A 149 4.72 -4.38 -11.13
CA ALA A 149 4.44 -5.38 -12.15
C ALA A 149 5.30 -5.18 -13.42
N ALA A 150 5.51 -3.94 -13.85
CA ALA A 150 6.32 -3.63 -15.02
C ALA A 150 7.82 -3.88 -14.78
N HIS A 151 8.35 -3.48 -13.62
CA HIS A 151 9.76 -3.66 -13.26
C HIS A 151 10.09 -5.14 -12.99
N THR A 152 9.17 -5.88 -12.36
CA THR A 152 9.28 -7.32 -12.16
C THR A 152 8.07 -8.07 -12.75
N PRO A 153 8.08 -8.39 -14.07
CA PRO A 153 6.95 -9.01 -14.77
C PRO A 153 6.42 -10.31 -14.16
N LYS A 154 7.27 -11.05 -13.45
CA LYS A 154 6.90 -12.30 -12.77
C LYS A 154 5.90 -12.09 -11.62
N LEU A 155 5.74 -10.86 -11.11
CA LEU A 155 4.76 -10.56 -10.07
C LEU A 155 3.33 -10.59 -10.60
N SER A 156 3.12 -10.30 -11.89
CA SER A 156 1.80 -10.34 -12.51
C SER A 156 1.29 -11.78 -12.59
N GLY A 157 0.05 -11.99 -12.12
CA GLY A 157 -0.58 -13.31 -12.01
C GLY A 157 -0.04 -14.18 -10.88
N THR A 158 0.90 -13.70 -10.07
CA THR A 158 1.40 -14.43 -8.89
C THR A 158 1.22 -13.64 -7.61
N ALA A 159 1.78 -12.44 -7.52
CA ALA A 159 1.68 -11.53 -6.38
C ALA A 159 0.71 -10.35 -6.62
N ILE A 160 0.56 -9.94 -7.88
CA ILE A 160 -0.29 -8.85 -8.36
C ILE A 160 -1.31 -9.45 -9.35
N PRO A 161 -2.58 -9.00 -9.38
CA PRO A 161 -3.55 -9.50 -10.34
C PRO A 161 -3.08 -9.33 -11.79
N ALA A 162 -3.37 -10.29 -12.66
CA ALA A 162 -2.91 -10.27 -14.05
C ALA A 162 -3.55 -9.13 -14.86
N ASP A 163 -4.71 -8.65 -14.41
CA ASP A 163 -5.53 -7.59 -14.97
C ASP A 163 -5.33 -6.23 -14.28
N TRP A 164 -4.30 -6.09 -13.43
CA TRP A 164 -3.97 -4.79 -12.84
C TRP A 164 -3.63 -3.75 -13.93
N PRO A 165 -4.03 -2.47 -13.79
CA PRO A 165 -3.68 -1.42 -14.74
C PRO A 165 -2.18 -1.37 -15.05
N THR A 166 -1.82 -1.12 -16.32
CA THR A 166 -0.42 -0.95 -16.72
C THR A 166 0.03 0.50 -16.50
N PRO A 167 1.34 0.76 -16.34
CA PRO A 167 1.86 2.14 -16.26
C PRO A 167 1.35 3.02 -17.41
N GLU A 168 1.32 2.50 -18.65
CA GLU A 168 0.89 3.24 -19.83
C GLU A 168 -0.60 3.59 -19.77
N SER A 169 -1.44 2.68 -19.28
CA SER A 169 -2.88 2.95 -19.10
C SER A 169 -3.16 4.03 -18.05
N LEU A 170 -2.21 4.24 -17.13
CA LEU A 170 -2.25 5.27 -16.07
C LEU A 170 -1.54 6.57 -16.48
N GLY A 171 -1.04 6.66 -17.73
CA GLY A 171 -0.33 7.84 -18.21
C GLY A 171 1.08 8.02 -17.62
N THR A 172 1.72 6.94 -17.17
CA THR A 172 3.09 6.94 -16.64
C THR A 172 3.94 5.84 -17.31
N SER A 173 5.20 5.70 -16.92
CA SER A 173 6.10 4.63 -17.36
C SER A 173 7.19 4.38 -16.31
N LEU A 174 7.92 3.26 -16.41
CA LEU A 174 9.09 3.02 -15.56
C LEU A 174 10.14 4.12 -15.70
N GLU A 175 10.42 4.53 -16.93
CA GLU A 175 11.40 5.58 -17.23
C GLU A 175 10.98 6.92 -16.61
N ALA A 176 9.72 7.32 -16.79
CA ALA A 176 9.21 8.57 -16.22
C ALA A 176 9.19 8.53 -14.69
N ALA A 177 8.80 7.39 -14.10
CA ALA A 177 8.72 7.23 -12.65
C ALA A 177 10.09 7.20 -11.97
N MET A 178 11.11 6.63 -12.63
CA MET A 178 12.47 6.47 -12.10
C MET A 178 13.43 7.56 -12.58
N ALA A 179 12.92 8.64 -13.18
CA ALA A 179 13.73 9.76 -13.66
C ALA A 179 14.48 10.46 -12.50
N GLU A 180 15.68 10.97 -12.79
CA GLU A 180 16.51 11.69 -11.83
C GLU A 180 15.94 13.06 -11.46
#